data_AF-A0A2T2YF44-F1
#
_entry.id   AF-A0A2T2YF44-F1
#
_cell.length_a   1.000
_cell.length_b   1.000
_cell.length_c   1.000
_cell.angle_alpha   90.00
_cell.angle_beta   90.00
_cell.angle_gamma   90.00
#
_symmetry.space_group_name_H-M   'P 1'
#
loop_
_entity.id
_entity.type
_entity.pdbx_description
1 polymer ?
#
loop_
_entity_poly.entity_id
_entity_poly.type
_entity_poly.pdbx_seq_one_letter_code
_entity_poly.pdbx_strand_id
1 'polypeptide(L)'
;MGALRLNSYAPDLVVSYLRTKYPEVNKKITEELATILPKQTLTDFSLIPQLLHVYCQIRQINPEQLHVYGYKVDLKLVQYRKEFLALLLICFQPEKLYGLIQKPALKGITLQVSQLLGCNRTTLKNYVGEIIVRFRHYEAFKTDLLALHAQILATIN
;
A
#
# COMPACT_ATOMS: atom_id res chain seq x y z
N MET A 1 36.56 29.45 4.65
CA MET A 1 35.29 29.31 5.38
C MET A 1 34.86 27.86 5.30
N GLY A 2 35.02 27.10 6.39
CA GLY A 2 34.62 25.69 6.44
C GLY A 2 33.13 25.59 6.74
N ALA A 3 32.35 25.00 5.82
CA ALA A 3 30.95 24.70 6.09
C ALA A 3 30.88 23.67 7.23
N LEU A 4 30.27 24.05 8.35
CA LEU A 4 29.87 23.14 9.42
C LEU A 4 28.96 22.07 8.80
N ARG A 5 29.45 20.85 8.66
CA ARG A 5 28.59 19.70 8.35
C ARG A 5 27.79 19.39 9.62
N LEU A 6 26.48 19.57 9.57
CA LEU A 6 25.60 18.91 10.53
C LEU A 6 25.92 17.41 10.47
N ASN A 7 26.37 16.84 11.58
CA ASN A 7 26.57 15.39 11.69
C ASN A 7 25.22 14.72 11.45
N SER A 8 25.03 14.15 10.26
CA SER A 8 23.85 13.36 9.94
C SER A 8 24.02 11.99 10.60
N TYR A 9 23.38 11.79 11.74
CA TYR A 9 23.35 10.48 12.38
C TYR A 9 22.48 9.51 11.58
N ALA A 10 22.85 8.23 11.58
CA ALA A 10 22.03 7.20 10.97
C ALA A 10 20.63 7.20 11.61
N PRO A 11 19.53 7.17 10.82
CA PRO A 11 18.17 7.17 11.37
C PRO A 11 17.94 6.08 12.41
N ASP A 12 18.51 4.89 12.20
CA ASP A 12 18.38 3.75 13.12
C ASP A 12 19.05 4.03 14.48
N LEU A 13 20.17 4.77 14.48
CA LEU A 13 20.84 5.19 15.71
C LEU A 13 19.98 6.19 16.50
N VAL A 14 19.37 7.15 15.82
CA VAL A 14 18.46 8.14 16.44
C VAL A 14 17.24 7.43 17.03
N VAL A 15 16.62 6.52 16.28
CA VAL A 15 15.47 5.74 16.76
C VAL A 15 15.85 4.87 17.95
N SER A 16 17.00 4.19 17.92
CA SER A 16 17.48 3.39 19.05
C SER A 16 17.70 4.25 20.30
N TYR A 17 18.33 5.41 20.14
CA TYR A 17 18.55 6.33 21.26
C TYR A 17 17.24 6.85 21.85
N LEU A 18 16.28 7.24 21.00
CA LEU A 18 14.95 7.67 21.43
C LEU A 18 14.20 6.58 22.18
N ARG A 19 14.24 5.32 21.70
CA ARG A 19 13.63 4.18 22.39
C ARG A 19 14.21 3.96 23.78
N THR A 20 15.52 4.11 23.93
CA THR A 20 16.20 3.91 25.23
C THR A 20 15.99 5.10 26.18
N LYS A 21 15.97 6.33 25.67
CA LYS A 21 15.91 7.54 26.49
C LYS A 21 14.49 8.05 26.78
N TYR A 22 13.54 7.77 25.90
CA TYR A 22 12.15 8.21 25.98
C TYR A 22 11.18 7.03 25.71
N PRO A 23 11.24 5.96 26.54
CA PRO A 23 10.41 4.77 26.34
C PRO A 23 8.90 5.07 26.39
N GLU A 24 8.48 6.06 27.18
CA GLU A 24 7.10 6.53 27.29
C GLU A 24 6.60 7.16 25.98
N VAL A 25 7.45 7.93 25.29
CA VAL A 25 7.12 8.51 23.99
C VAL A 25 7.00 7.40 22.94
N ASN A 26 7.93 6.45 22.94
CA ASN A 26 7.87 5.30 22.04
C ASN A 26 6.60 4.45 22.26
N LYS A 27 6.21 4.23 23.53
CA LYS A 27 4.98 3.51 23.88
C LYS A 27 3.75 4.24 23.34
N LYS A 28 3.64 5.55 23.60
CA LYS A 28 2.52 6.37 23.13
C LYS A 28 2.40 6.37 21.60
N ILE A 29 3.51 6.55 20.89
CA ILE A 29 3.51 6.49 19.41
C ILE A 29 3.06 5.11 18.93
N THR A 30 3.53 4.03 19.56
CA THR A 30 3.15 2.67 19.19
C THR A 30 1.65 2.43 19.39
N GLU A 31 1.09 2.91 20.50
CA GLU A 31 -0.35 2.85 20.78
C GLU A 31 -1.15 3.66 19.76
N GLU A 32 -0.75 4.89 19.45
CA GLU A 32 -1.38 5.72 18.43
C GLU A 32 -1.37 5.04 17.06
N LEU A 33 -0.22 4.51 16.64
CA LEU A 33 -0.09 3.79 15.36
C LEU A 33 -0.99 2.54 15.31
N ALA A 34 -1.12 1.81 16.40
CA ALA A 34 -2.00 0.63 16.49
C ALA A 34 -3.49 0.98 16.37
N THR A 35 -3.89 2.22 16.65
CA THR A 35 -5.27 2.70 16.43
C THR A 35 -5.54 3.14 15.00
N ILE A 36 -4.50 3.56 14.28
CA ILE A 36 -4.62 4.14 12.93
C ILE A 36 -4.47 3.05 11.86
N LEU A 37 -3.50 2.17 12.03
CA LEU A 37 -3.13 1.16 11.05
C LEU A 37 -3.97 -0.12 11.16
N PRO A 38 -4.16 -0.85 10.05
CA PRO A 38 -4.78 -2.18 10.10
C PRO A 38 -4.00 -3.10 11.03
N LYS A 39 -4.72 -3.92 11.81
CA LYS A 39 -4.12 -4.89 12.74
C LYS A 39 -3.39 -6.05 12.06
N GLN A 40 -3.76 -6.33 10.81
CA GLN A 40 -3.20 -7.42 10.03
C GLN A 40 -2.60 -6.84 8.75
N THR A 41 -1.33 -7.14 8.53
CA THR A 41 -0.61 -6.86 7.29
C THR A 41 0.04 -8.15 6.80
N LEU A 42 0.19 -8.26 5.48
CA LEU A 42 0.85 -9.38 4.83
C LEU A 42 2.30 -9.00 4.54
N THR A 43 3.19 -9.97 4.65
CA THR A 43 4.62 -9.81 4.34
C THR A 43 5.06 -10.65 3.15
N ASP A 44 4.31 -11.70 2.82
CA ASP A 44 4.61 -12.60 1.71
C ASP A 44 3.91 -12.16 0.41
N PHE A 45 4.71 -11.66 -0.54
CA PHE A 45 4.21 -11.24 -1.85
C PHE A 45 3.73 -12.42 -2.70
N SER A 46 4.08 -13.67 -2.39
CA SER A 46 3.58 -14.83 -3.12
C SER A 46 2.05 -14.97 -3.08
N LEU A 47 1.38 -14.29 -2.13
CA LEU A 47 -0.07 -14.24 -1.98
C LEU A 47 -0.77 -13.30 -2.99
N ILE A 48 -0.02 -12.44 -3.72
CA ILE A 48 -0.61 -11.45 -4.64
C ILE A 48 -1.53 -12.08 -5.72
N PRO A 49 -1.18 -13.20 -6.37
CA PRO A 49 -2.07 -13.88 -7.31
C PRO A 49 -3.36 -14.40 -6.67
N GLN A 50 -3.29 -14.95 -5.45
CA GLN A 50 -4.47 -15.40 -4.70
C GLN A 50 -5.37 -14.21 -4.34
N LEU A 51 -4.78 -13.11 -3.87
CA LEU A 51 -5.49 -11.87 -3.59
C LEU A 51 -6.22 -11.33 -4.82
N LEU A 52 -5.59 -11.39 -6.01
CA LEU A 52 -6.24 -11.01 -7.26
C LEU A 52 -7.45 -11.90 -7.55
N HIS A 53 -7.32 -13.21 -7.37
CA HIS A 53 -8.41 -14.15 -7.62
C HIS A 53 -9.63 -13.85 -6.72
N VAL A 54 -9.40 -13.71 -5.41
CA VAL A 54 -10.45 -13.38 -4.44
C VAL A 54 -11.08 -12.01 -4.75
N TYR A 55 -10.25 -11.00 -5.06
CA TYR A 55 -10.73 -9.68 -5.46
C TYR A 55 -11.66 -9.74 -6.68
N CYS A 56 -11.25 -10.48 -7.72
CA CYS A 56 -12.04 -10.69 -8.93
C CYS A 56 -13.36 -11.41 -8.65
N GLN A 57 -13.39 -12.40 -7.73
CA GLN A 57 -14.62 -13.06 -7.29
C GLN A 57 -15.58 -12.08 -6.60
N ILE A 58 -15.08 -11.28 -5.65
CA ILE A 58 -15.88 -10.29 -4.92
C ILE A 58 -16.47 -9.25 -5.89
N ARG A 59 -15.68 -8.80 -6.86
CA ARG A 59 -16.10 -7.80 -7.85
C ARG A 59 -16.81 -8.38 -9.07
N GLN A 60 -16.91 -9.71 -9.17
CA GLN A 60 -17.50 -10.44 -10.29
C GLN A 60 -16.87 -10.04 -11.66
N ILE A 61 -15.54 -10.03 -11.71
CA ILE A 61 -14.75 -9.66 -12.90
C ILE A 61 -13.91 -10.87 -13.31
N ASN A 62 -13.74 -11.11 -14.60
CA ASN A 62 -12.77 -12.10 -15.07
C ASN A 62 -11.34 -11.53 -14.91
N PRO A 63 -10.42 -12.20 -14.18
CA PRO A 63 -9.04 -11.76 -14.01
C PRO A 63 -8.32 -11.44 -15.32
N GLU A 64 -8.63 -12.16 -16.40
CA GLU A 64 -8.04 -11.93 -17.73
C GLU A 64 -8.39 -10.54 -18.29
N GLN A 65 -9.55 -9.99 -17.94
CA GLN A 65 -9.95 -8.63 -18.34
C GLN A 65 -9.07 -7.57 -17.68
N LEU A 66 -8.44 -7.88 -16.54
CA LEU A 66 -7.49 -6.98 -15.91
C LEU A 66 -6.08 -7.11 -16.53
N HIS A 67 -5.84 -8.13 -17.35
CA HIS A 67 -4.59 -8.37 -18.07
C HIS A 67 -4.69 -7.92 -19.53
N VAL A 68 -4.72 -6.61 -19.77
CA VAL A 68 -4.86 -6.02 -21.10
C VAL A 68 -3.72 -5.04 -21.39
N TYR A 69 -3.06 -5.26 -22.53
CA TYR A 69 -2.10 -4.36 -23.16
C TYR A 69 -2.76 -3.59 -24.32
N GLY A 70 -2.44 -2.29 -24.48
CA GLY A 70 -2.76 -1.54 -25.70
C GLY A 70 -3.66 -0.30 -25.52
N TYR A 71 -4.11 0.26 -26.64
CA TYR A 71 -4.71 1.60 -26.75
C TYR A 71 -6.21 1.70 -26.41
N LYS A 72 -6.92 0.57 -26.24
CA LYS A 72 -8.34 0.54 -25.86
C LYS A 72 -8.52 -0.04 -24.46
N VAL A 73 -7.97 0.63 -23.45
CA VAL A 73 -8.22 0.25 -22.05
C VAL A 73 -9.54 0.86 -21.60
N ASP A 74 -10.52 0.03 -21.27
CA ASP A 74 -11.76 0.46 -20.64
C ASP A 74 -11.45 1.17 -19.32
N LEU A 75 -11.99 2.38 -19.15
CA LEU A 75 -11.84 3.18 -17.93
C LEU A 75 -12.31 2.43 -16.68
N LYS A 76 -13.32 1.58 -16.80
CA LYS A 76 -13.82 0.74 -15.71
C LYS A 76 -12.75 -0.26 -15.24
N LEU A 77 -12.05 -0.90 -16.18
CA LEU A 77 -10.94 -1.81 -15.89
C LEU A 77 -9.75 -1.08 -15.26
N VAL A 78 -9.48 0.17 -15.67
CA VAL A 78 -8.48 1.02 -15.01
C VAL A 78 -8.85 1.27 -13.55
N GLN A 79 -10.12 1.53 -13.24
CA GLN A 79 -10.55 1.73 -11.85
C GLN A 79 -10.37 0.48 -11.01
N TYR A 80 -10.70 -0.71 -11.55
CA TYR A 80 -10.45 -1.97 -10.84
C TYR A 80 -8.96 -2.24 -10.61
N ARG A 81 -8.09 -1.94 -11.58
CA ARG A 81 -6.63 -2.02 -11.38
C ARG A 81 -6.15 -1.09 -10.27
N LYS A 82 -6.68 0.13 -10.20
CA LYS A 82 -6.34 1.10 -9.13
C LYS A 82 -6.86 0.65 -7.77
N GLU A 83 -8.09 0.16 -7.70
CA GLU A 83 -8.68 -0.38 -6.47
C GLU A 83 -7.88 -1.60 -5.98
N PHE A 84 -7.54 -2.53 -6.87
CA PHE A 84 -6.70 -3.67 -6.52
C PHE A 84 -5.30 -3.24 -6.05
N LEU A 85 -4.67 -2.26 -6.71
CA LEU A 85 -3.40 -1.73 -6.24
C LEU A 85 -3.53 -1.06 -4.86
N ALA A 86 -4.65 -0.38 -4.58
CA ALA A 86 -4.94 0.19 -3.28
C ALA A 86 -5.10 -0.90 -2.21
N LEU A 87 -5.77 -2.00 -2.56
CA LEU A 87 -5.91 -3.18 -1.71
C LEU A 87 -4.54 -3.75 -1.34
N LEU A 88 -3.64 -3.91 -2.32
CA LEU A 88 -2.29 -4.38 -2.04
C LEU A 88 -1.51 -3.42 -1.15
N LEU A 89 -1.67 -2.12 -1.32
CA LEU A 89 -1.03 -1.14 -0.44
C LEU A 89 -1.55 -1.24 0.99
N ILE A 90 -2.85 -1.43 1.22
CA ILE A 90 -3.38 -1.59 2.59
C ILE A 90 -2.96 -2.93 3.21
N CYS A 91 -2.86 -4.01 2.41
CA CYS A 91 -2.38 -5.32 2.90
C CYS A 91 -0.89 -5.31 3.27
N PHE A 92 -0.02 -4.73 2.43
CA PHE A 92 1.43 -4.91 2.54
C PHE A 92 2.19 -3.68 3.04
N GLN A 93 1.62 -2.47 2.90
CA GLN A 93 2.31 -1.22 3.21
C GLN A 93 1.32 -0.10 3.60
N PRO A 94 0.45 -0.31 4.60
CA PRO A 94 -0.60 0.65 4.93
C PRO A 94 -0.01 2.01 5.35
N GLU A 95 1.17 2.05 5.95
CA GLU A 95 1.85 3.29 6.36
C GLU A 95 2.02 4.26 5.19
N LYS A 96 2.12 3.73 3.96
CA LYS A 96 2.21 4.53 2.75
C LYS A 96 0.89 5.24 2.40
N LEU A 97 -0.24 4.55 2.55
CA LEU A 97 -1.58 5.12 2.31
C LEU A 97 -1.91 6.21 3.33
N TYR A 98 -1.56 5.98 4.58
CA TYR A 98 -1.76 6.95 5.67
C TYR A 98 -0.74 8.10 5.65
N GLY A 99 0.25 8.08 4.75
CA GLY A 99 1.24 9.14 4.60
C GLY A 99 2.28 9.20 5.73
N LEU A 100 2.41 8.13 6.51
CA LEU A 100 3.39 8.02 7.60
C LEU A 100 4.81 7.82 7.09
N ILE A 101 4.95 7.35 5.85
CA ILE A 101 6.25 7.18 5.18
C ILE A 101 6.28 7.83 3.80
N GLN A 102 7.42 8.46 3.49
CA GLN A 102 7.67 9.06 2.18
C GLN A 102 8.36 8.11 1.20
N LYS A 103 8.87 6.96 1.66
CA LYS A 103 9.55 5.95 0.83
C LYS A 103 8.68 5.47 -0.33
N PRO A 104 9.25 5.11 -1.50
CA PRO A 104 8.48 4.54 -2.60
C PRO A 104 7.69 3.29 -2.18
N ALA A 105 6.63 2.95 -2.92
CA ALA A 105 5.95 1.67 -2.75
C ALA A 105 6.94 0.51 -2.92
N LEU A 106 6.69 -0.60 -2.21
CA LEU A 106 7.56 -1.77 -2.25
C LEU A 106 7.76 -2.24 -3.71
N LYS A 107 9.03 -2.31 -4.12
CA LYS A 107 9.41 -2.72 -5.48
C LYS A 107 8.80 -4.08 -5.81
N GLY A 108 8.72 -5.00 -4.85
CA GLY A 108 8.09 -6.32 -4.98
C GLY A 108 6.63 -6.24 -5.43
N ILE A 109 5.80 -5.41 -4.76
CA ILE A 109 4.40 -5.18 -5.14
C ILE A 109 4.33 -4.67 -6.58
N THR A 110 5.04 -3.57 -6.89
CA THR A 110 4.96 -2.96 -8.22
C THR A 110 5.46 -3.88 -9.34
N LEU A 111 6.46 -4.74 -9.05
CA LEU A 111 6.99 -5.72 -9.98
C LEU A 111 5.95 -6.81 -10.27
N GLN A 112 5.43 -7.46 -9.23
CA GLN A 112 4.49 -8.57 -9.42
C GLN A 112 3.18 -8.08 -10.04
N VAL A 113 2.66 -6.94 -9.60
CA VAL A 113 1.45 -6.35 -10.16
C VAL A 113 1.64 -5.98 -11.64
N SER A 114 2.82 -5.49 -12.02
CA SER A 114 3.11 -5.17 -13.43
C SER A 114 3.03 -6.40 -14.32
N GLN A 115 3.51 -7.55 -13.84
CA GLN A 115 3.46 -8.82 -14.56
C GLN A 115 2.04 -9.38 -14.58
N LEU A 116 1.36 -9.37 -13.42
CA LEU A 116 0.06 -9.98 -13.25
C LEU A 116 -1.05 -9.24 -14.01
N LEU A 117 -1.02 -7.91 -14.01
CA LEU A 117 -2.04 -7.07 -14.66
C LEU A 117 -1.64 -6.59 -16.07
N GLY A 118 -0.45 -6.98 -16.56
CA GLY A 118 0.07 -6.52 -17.85
C GLY A 118 0.23 -4.99 -17.94
N CYS A 119 0.68 -4.35 -16.85
CA CYS A 119 0.75 -2.89 -16.72
C CYS A 119 2.21 -2.39 -16.66
N ASN A 120 2.51 -1.26 -17.30
CA ASN A 120 3.82 -0.63 -17.15
C ASN A 120 4.02 -0.15 -15.70
N ARG A 121 5.20 -0.42 -15.13
CA ARG A 121 5.59 0.04 -13.78
C ARG A 121 5.49 1.57 -13.62
N THR A 122 5.74 2.35 -14.67
CA THR A 122 5.58 3.81 -14.64
C THR A 122 4.11 4.19 -14.43
N THR A 123 3.19 3.52 -15.12
CA THR A 123 1.75 3.73 -14.94
C THR A 123 1.31 3.36 -13.52
N LEU A 124 1.80 2.23 -12.99
CA LEU A 124 1.50 1.83 -11.60
C LEU A 124 2.01 2.85 -10.58
N LYS A 125 3.19 3.44 -10.77
CA LYS A 125 3.69 4.51 -9.89
C LYS A 125 2.77 5.72 -9.88
N ASN A 126 2.25 6.12 -11.04
CA ASN A 126 1.29 7.23 -11.12
C ASN A 126 -0.01 6.88 -10.39
N TYR A 127 -0.49 5.64 -10.53
CA TYR A 127 -1.66 5.16 -9.79
C TYR A 127 -1.45 5.18 -8.28
N VAL A 128 -0.26 4.81 -7.77
CA VAL A 128 0.03 4.90 -6.33
C VAL A 128 -0.18 6.32 -5.80
N GLY A 129 0.30 7.34 -6.52
CA GLY A 129 0.10 8.74 -6.14
C GLY A 129 -1.39 9.12 -6.06
N GLU A 130 -2.14 8.77 -7.10
CA GLU A 130 -3.59 9.01 -7.16
C GLU A 130 -4.36 8.28 -6.04
N ILE A 131 -4.01 7.01 -5.77
CA ILE A 131 -4.62 6.19 -4.72
C ILE A 131 -4.39 6.81 -3.34
N ILE A 132 -3.17 7.29 -3.05
CA ILE A 132 -2.88 7.95 -1.76
C ILE A 132 -3.73 9.21 -1.59
N VAL A 133 -3.84 10.03 -2.64
CA VAL A 133 -4.71 11.22 -2.62
C VAL A 133 -6.17 10.82 -2.38
N ARG A 134 -6.66 9.80 -3.10
CA ARG A 134 -8.04 9.31 -2.95
C ARG A 134 -8.31 8.77 -1.54
N PHE A 135 -7.40 7.97 -1.00
CA PHE A 135 -7.53 7.38 0.34
C PHE A 135 -7.56 8.45 1.43
N ARG A 136 -6.76 9.51 1.31
CA ARG A 136 -6.65 10.55 2.34
C ARG A 136 -7.76 11.59 2.30
N HIS A 137 -8.32 11.85 1.13
CA HIS A 137 -9.28 12.95 0.94
C HIS A 137 -10.72 12.50 0.70
N TYR A 138 -10.96 11.23 0.36
CA TYR A 138 -12.30 10.72 0.04
C TYR A 138 -12.67 9.58 0.99
N GLU A 139 -13.43 9.91 2.03
CA GLU A 139 -13.81 8.94 3.07
C GLU A 139 -14.62 7.75 2.53
N ALA A 140 -15.43 7.94 1.49
CA ALA A 140 -16.13 6.84 0.83
C ALA A 140 -15.14 5.79 0.28
N PHE A 141 -14.13 6.24 -0.48
CA PHE A 141 -13.11 5.35 -1.04
C PHE A 141 -12.31 4.64 0.06
N LYS A 142 -11.97 5.34 1.14
CA LYS A 142 -11.27 4.76 2.29
C LYS A 142 -12.13 3.71 3.00
N THR A 143 -13.39 4.01 3.25
CA THR A 143 -14.33 3.08 3.91
C THR A 143 -14.54 1.83 3.08
N ASP A 144 -14.79 1.98 1.78
CA ASP A 144 -14.95 0.86 0.84
C ASP A 144 -13.69 0.00 0.77
N LEU A 145 -12.51 0.62 0.75
CA LEU A 145 -11.23 -0.10 0.72
C LEU A 145 -10.99 -0.89 2.01
N LEU A 146 -11.29 -0.31 3.17
CA LEU A 146 -11.14 -0.99 4.46
C LEU A 146 -12.14 -2.15 4.61
N ALA A 147 -13.36 -1.98 4.11
CA ALA A 147 -14.36 -3.07 4.07
C ALA A 147 -13.90 -4.21 3.16
N LEU A 148 -13.41 -3.88 1.96
CA LEU A 148 -12.84 -4.86 1.02
C LEU A 148 -11.63 -5.60 1.63
N HIS A 149 -10.74 -4.87 2.30
CA HIS A 149 -9.58 -5.43 2.99
C HIS A 149 -10.00 -6.47 4.05
N ALA A 150 -10.97 -6.12 4.90
CA ALA A 150 -11.49 -7.02 5.92
C ALA A 150 -12.13 -8.27 5.31
N GLN A 151 -12.93 -8.11 4.24
CA GLN A 151 -13.57 -9.22 3.55
C GLN A 151 -12.55 -10.20 2.93
N ILE A 152 -11.49 -9.66 2.32
CA ILE A 152 -10.45 -10.47 1.69
C ILE A 152 -9.63 -11.25 2.72
N LEU A 153 -9.24 -10.61 3.84
CA LEU A 153 -8.54 -11.32 4.91
C LEU A 153 -9.40 -12.41 5.55
N ALA A 154 -10.72 -12.22 5.64
CA ALA A 154 -11.63 -13.26 6.12
C ALA A 154 -11.79 -14.44 5.15
N THR A 155 -11.43 -14.26 3.87
CA THR A 155 -11.55 -15.30 2.82
C THR A 155 -10.27 -16.12 2.66
N ILE A 156 -9.12 -15.55 3.04
CA ILE A 156 -7.79 -16.14 2.82
C ILE A 156 -7.25 -16.85 4.07
N ASN A 157 -7.75 -16.48 5.26
CA ASN A 157 -7.52 -17.20 6.52
C ASN A 157 -8.54 -18.32 6.70
#